data_AF-A0A3B4ZRD1-F1
#
_entry.id   AF-A0A3B4ZRD1-F1
#
_cell.length_a   1.000
_cell.length_b   1.000
_cell.length_c   1.000
_cell.angle_alpha   90.00
_cell.angle_beta   90.00
_cell.angle_gamma   90.00
#
_symmetry.space_group_name_H-M   'P 1'
#
loop_
_entity.id
_entity.type
_entity.pdbx_description
1 polymer ?
#
loop_
_entity_poly.entity_id
_entity_poly.type
_entity_poly.pdbx_seq_one_letter_code
_entity_poly.pdbx_strand_id
1 'polypeptide(L)'
;MSVFIYVYFDVKFHCIIILFYFIVCLLSLNVTHSCLKTEAYKAEVHSEFGKLLRDLNKSDAPYALSVANRLYGEQSYQFVEVCKHYNAELESVDFSGNSEAARVNINSWVEERTQGKIKDVLAKGVVDSLTRLVLVNAIYFKGNWNKLFKEIATHDVQFKITKVTLQQNRHRYIK
;
A
#
# COMPACT_ATOMS: atom_id res chain seq x y z
N MET A 1 -1.21 -18.18 -16.97
CA MET A 1 0.12 -17.83 -16.43
C MET A 1 0.12 -16.37 -16.00
N SER A 2 0.26 -16.09 -14.70
CA SER A 2 0.39 -14.73 -14.18
C SER A 2 1.86 -14.43 -13.93
N VAL A 3 2.41 -13.51 -14.70
CA VAL A 3 3.75 -12.95 -14.44
C VAL A 3 3.54 -11.81 -13.45
N PHE A 4 4.15 -11.91 -12.28
CA PHE A 4 4.17 -10.80 -11.33
C PHE A 4 5.16 -9.75 -11.83
N ILE A 5 4.65 -8.70 -12.47
CA ILE A 5 5.40 -7.46 -12.64
C ILE A 5 5.38 -6.80 -11.26
N TYR A 6 6.55 -6.54 -10.68
CA TYR A 6 6.66 -5.57 -9.61
C TYR A 6 6.29 -4.22 -10.20
N VAL A 7 5.00 -3.87 -10.16
CA VAL A 7 4.55 -2.54 -10.56
C VAL A 7 4.96 -1.62 -9.42
N TYR A 8 6.11 -0.97 -9.59
CA TYR A 8 6.46 0.19 -8.80
C TYR A 8 5.42 1.27 -9.13
N PHE A 9 4.37 1.39 -8.31
CA PHE A 9 3.37 2.45 -8.46
C PHE A 9 3.98 3.77 -7.99
N ASP A 10 4.71 4.44 -8.87
CA ASP A 10 5.36 5.75 -8.65
C ASP A 10 4.41 6.79 -8.04
N VAL A 11 3.14 6.75 -8.45
CA VAL A 11 2.07 7.66 -7.99
C VAL A 11 1.73 7.48 -6.50
N LYS A 12 1.90 6.27 -5.96
CA LYS A 12 1.59 5.99 -4.55
C LYS A 12 2.71 6.41 -3.61
N PHE A 13 3.96 6.35 -4.04
CA PHE A 13 5.06 6.94 -3.27
C PHE A 13 4.88 8.44 -3.11
N HIS A 14 4.47 9.16 -4.16
CA HIS A 14 4.16 10.57 -4.05
C HIS A 14 2.99 10.86 -3.10
N CYS A 15 1.90 10.08 -3.13
CA CYS A 15 0.79 10.26 -2.18
C CYS A 15 1.14 9.88 -0.74
N ILE A 16 1.95 8.84 -0.52
CA ILE A 16 2.46 8.44 0.79
C ILE A 16 3.43 9.50 1.33
N ILE A 17 4.31 10.03 0.49
CA ILE A 17 5.19 11.14 0.82
C ILE A 17 4.35 12.37 1.15
N ILE A 18 3.30 12.69 0.38
CA ILE A 18 2.43 13.84 0.70
C ILE A 18 1.67 13.63 2.00
N LEU A 19 1.12 12.43 2.26
CA LEU A 19 0.46 12.09 3.53
C LEU A 19 1.45 12.17 4.70
N PHE A 20 2.66 11.65 4.55
CA PHE A 20 3.70 11.68 5.56
C PHE A 20 4.19 13.12 5.80
N TYR A 21 4.43 13.90 4.75
CA TYR A 21 4.78 15.32 4.85
C TYR A 21 3.65 16.14 5.47
N PHE A 22 2.39 15.85 5.18
CA PHE A 22 1.25 16.57 5.79
C PHE A 22 1.10 16.23 7.28
N ILE A 23 1.29 14.96 7.66
CA ILE A 23 1.30 14.49 9.05
C ILE A 23 2.49 15.09 9.82
N VAL A 24 3.69 15.10 9.24
CA VAL A 24 4.89 15.72 9.83
C VAL A 24 4.75 17.24 9.94
N CYS A 25 4.12 17.88 8.96
CA CYS A 25 3.89 19.33 8.95
C CYS A 25 2.82 19.74 9.99
N LEU A 26 1.81 18.90 10.25
CA LEU A 26 0.83 19.11 11.32
C LEU A 26 1.42 18.94 12.74
N LEU A 27 2.43 18.07 12.90
CA LEU A 27 3.16 17.93 14.17
C LEU A 27 4.19 19.06 14.39
N SER A 28 4.54 19.79 13.33
CA SER A 28 5.50 20.89 13.35
C SER A 28 4.75 22.22 13.23
N LEU A 29 4.04 22.63 14.30
CA LEU A 29 3.46 23.99 14.36
C LEU A 29 4.57 25.04 14.16
N ASN A 30 4.47 25.80 13.06
CA ASN A 30 4.96 27.17 12.81
C ASN A 30 5.76 27.41 11.51
N VAL A 31 5.20 27.15 10.31
CA VAL A 31 5.72 27.82 9.08
C VAL A 31 4.60 28.32 8.15
N THR A 32 4.35 29.63 8.29
CA THR A 32 3.93 30.70 7.35
C THR A 32 3.09 30.43 6.08
N HIS A 33 1.97 31.17 6.04
CA HIS A 33 1.18 31.85 4.98
C HIS A 33 1.46 31.73 3.45
N SER A 34 2.48 31.04 2.94
CA SER A 34 2.67 30.76 1.51
C SER A 34 1.95 29.47 1.04
N CYS A 35 1.48 28.64 1.97
CA CYS A 35 0.86 27.33 1.70
C CYS A 35 -0.54 27.41 1.06
N LEU A 36 -1.23 28.56 1.13
CA LEU A 36 -2.64 28.69 0.74
C LEU A 36 -2.94 28.42 -0.75
N LYS A 37 -2.01 28.70 -1.67
CA LYS A 37 -2.17 28.31 -3.10
C LYS A 37 -1.90 26.83 -3.34
N THR A 38 -1.10 26.22 -2.48
CA THR A 38 -0.76 24.79 -2.53
C THR A 38 -1.92 23.94 -2.00
N GLU A 39 -2.67 24.42 -1.02
CA GLU A 39 -3.83 23.70 -0.44
C GLU A 39 -4.97 23.47 -1.45
N ALA A 40 -5.29 24.45 -2.31
CA ALA A 40 -6.31 24.29 -3.35
C ALA A 40 -5.88 23.32 -4.47
N TYR A 41 -4.63 23.42 -4.93
CA TYR A 41 -4.05 22.50 -5.91
C TYR A 41 -3.92 21.06 -5.35
N LYS A 42 -3.55 20.93 -4.08
CA LYS A 42 -3.49 19.64 -3.37
C LYS A 42 -4.88 18.99 -3.27
N ALA A 43 -5.91 19.76 -2.91
CA ALA A 43 -7.28 19.22 -2.78
C ALA A 43 -7.81 18.65 -4.11
N GLU A 44 -7.52 19.32 -5.23
CA GLU A 44 -7.87 18.85 -6.58
C GLU A 44 -7.13 17.55 -6.94
N VAL A 45 -5.81 17.50 -6.72
CA VAL A 45 -4.99 16.30 -6.95
C VAL A 45 -5.48 15.12 -6.12
N HIS A 46 -5.84 15.34 -4.85
CA HIS A 46 -6.33 14.27 -3.98
C HIS A 46 -7.71 13.76 -4.40
N SER A 47 -8.60 14.67 -4.84
CA SER A 47 -9.93 14.32 -5.37
C SER A 47 -9.81 13.45 -6.64
N GLU A 48 -8.96 13.85 -7.59
CA GLU A 48 -8.75 13.11 -8.83
C GLU A 48 -8.08 11.75 -8.58
N PHE A 49 -7.14 11.67 -7.65
CA PHE A 49 -6.55 10.39 -7.27
C PHE A 49 -7.58 9.44 -6.62
N GLY A 50 -8.45 9.97 -5.76
CA GLY A 50 -9.57 9.21 -5.20
C GLY A 50 -10.53 8.68 -6.27
N LYS A 51 -10.81 9.48 -7.32
CA LYS A 51 -11.60 9.04 -8.48
C LYS A 51 -10.89 7.92 -9.25
N LEU A 52 -9.61 8.12 -9.58
CA LEU A 52 -8.80 7.11 -10.28
C LEU A 52 -8.78 5.78 -9.52
N LEU A 53 -8.60 5.79 -8.20
CA LEU A 53 -8.61 4.57 -7.39
C LEU A 53 -9.95 3.85 -7.43
N ARG A 54 -11.07 4.60 -7.41
CA ARG A 54 -12.41 4.01 -7.56
C ARG A 54 -12.61 3.42 -8.94
N ASP A 55 -12.15 4.10 -9.99
CA ASP A 55 -12.26 3.63 -11.37
C ASP A 55 -11.43 2.38 -11.65
N LEU A 56 -10.24 2.30 -11.07
CA LEU A 56 -9.37 1.14 -11.17
C LEU A 56 -9.87 -0.06 -10.36
N ASN A 57 -10.60 0.18 -9.26
CA ASN A 57 -11.08 -0.86 -8.36
C ASN A 57 -12.54 -1.28 -8.63
N LYS A 58 -13.03 -1.10 -9.86
CA LYS A 58 -14.37 -1.53 -10.27
C LYS A 58 -14.44 -3.06 -10.37
N SER A 59 -15.58 -3.63 -9.97
CA SER A 59 -15.80 -5.08 -9.92
C SER A 59 -15.90 -5.75 -11.29
N ASP A 60 -16.14 -5.00 -12.36
CA ASP A 60 -16.27 -5.48 -13.75
C ASP A 60 -14.96 -5.38 -14.55
N ALA A 61 -13.87 -4.95 -13.91
CA ALA A 61 -12.57 -4.85 -14.57
C ALA A 61 -12.06 -6.23 -15.07
N PRO A 62 -11.42 -6.30 -16.25
CA PRO A 62 -10.84 -7.54 -16.79
C PRO A 62 -9.55 -7.99 -16.06
N TYR A 63 -9.31 -7.42 -14.88
CA TYR A 63 -8.17 -7.66 -14.00
C TYR A 63 -8.65 -7.64 -12.55
N ALA A 64 -7.96 -8.37 -11.68
CA ALA A 64 -8.13 -8.22 -10.25
C ALA A 64 -7.18 -7.14 -9.75
N LEU A 65 -7.74 -6.08 -9.16
CA LEU A 65 -7.00 -5.09 -8.40
C LEU A 65 -7.55 -5.10 -6.97
N SER A 66 -6.65 -5.01 -6.00
CA SER A 66 -6.99 -4.80 -4.60
C SER A 66 -6.03 -3.78 -4.02
N VAL A 67 -6.60 -2.80 -3.31
CA VAL A 67 -5.84 -1.75 -2.64
C VAL A 67 -6.30 -1.68 -1.18
N ALA A 68 -5.34 -1.80 -0.27
CA ALA A 68 -5.55 -1.63 1.17
C ALA A 68 -4.71 -0.45 1.66
N ASN A 69 -5.35 0.72 1.81
CA ASN A 69 -4.76 1.91 2.39
C ASN A 69 -5.49 2.25 3.69
N ARG A 70 -4.81 2.27 4.84
CA ARG A 70 -5.41 2.67 6.13
C ARG A 70 -4.34 3.24 7.05
N LEU A 71 -4.75 4.21 7.86
CA LEU A 71 -3.96 4.72 8.97
C LEU A 71 -4.44 4.06 10.27
N TYR A 72 -3.49 3.67 11.10
CA TYR A 72 -3.75 3.14 12.44
C TYR A 72 -3.10 4.06 13.45
N GLY A 73 -3.92 4.73 14.26
CA GLY A 73 -3.49 5.64 15.31
C GLY A 73 -3.59 5.00 16.68
N GLU A 74 -2.67 5.34 17.57
CA GLU A 74 -2.76 4.97 18.98
C GLU A 74 -4.00 5.61 19.63
N GLN A 75 -4.79 4.79 20.32
CA GLN A 75 -6.10 5.18 20.86
C GLN A 75 -6.07 6.30 21.90
N SER A 76 -4.94 6.49 22.58
CA SER A 76 -4.77 7.58 23.55
C SER A 76 -4.60 8.96 22.90
N TYR A 77 -4.52 9.05 21.56
CA TYR A 77 -4.35 10.30 20.82
C TYR A 77 -5.59 10.64 19.98
N GLN A 78 -5.87 11.94 19.88
CA GLN A 78 -6.83 12.46 18.90
C GLN A 78 -6.11 12.88 17.63
N PHE A 79 -6.42 12.20 16.53
CA PHE A 79 -5.90 12.55 15.20
C PHE A 79 -6.95 13.36 14.44
N VAL A 80 -6.50 14.41 13.76
CA VAL A 80 -7.36 15.17 12.84
C VAL A 80 -7.55 14.33 11.57
N GLU A 81 -8.79 14.23 11.10
CA GLU A 81 -9.18 13.36 9.97
C GLU A 81 -8.74 13.98 8.62
N VAL A 82 -7.45 13.95 8.33
CA VAL A 82 -6.88 14.59 7.11
C VAL A 82 -7.07 13.77 5.83
N CYS A 83 -7.58 12.53 5.95
CA CYS A 83 -7.41 11.50 4.92
C CYS A 83 -8.65 11.23 4.06
N LYS A 84 -9.73 12.03 4.21
CA LYS A 84 -10.98 11.85 3.45
C LYS A 84 -10.78 11.73 1.95
N HIS A 85 -9.79 12.42 1.39
CA HIS A 85 -9.54 12.43 -0.05
C HIS A 85 -8.85 11.15 -0.57
N TYR A 86 -8.18 10.38 0.28
CA TYR A 86 -7.42 9.19 -0.12
C TYR A 86 -8.21 7.88 0.03
N ASN A 87 -9.48 7.97 0.43
CA ASN A 87 -10.30 6.81 0.79
C ASN A 87 -9.62 5.94 1.87
N ALA A 88 -8.71 6.53 2.63
CA ALA A 88 -7.99 5.89 3.72
C ALA A 88 -8.70 6.24 5.01
N GLU A 89 -9.26 5.23 5.64
CA GLU A 89 -9.86 5.35 6.97
C GLU A 89 -8.75 5.49 8.01
N LEU A 90 -9.06 6.16 9.11
CA LEU A 90 -8.25 6.13 10.32
C LEU A 90 -8.92 5.16 11.30
N GLU A 91 -8.17 4.17 11.75
CA GLU A 91 -8.59 3.25 12.81
C GLU A 91 -7.79 3.52 14.08
N SER A 92 -8.49 3.52 15.20
CA SER A 92 -7.90 3.67 16.54
C SER A 92 -7.57 2.29 17.10
N VAL A 93 -6.34 2.08 17.54
CA VAL A 93 -5.84 0.80 18.09
C VAL A 93 -4.99 1.02 19.34
N ASP A 94 -4.87 -0.02 20.16
CA ASP A 94 -4.09 0.00 21.40
C ASP A 94 -2.65 -0.50 21.18
N PHE A 95 -1.77 0.35 20.66
CA PHE A 95 -0.34 0.04 20.62
C PHE A 95 0.29 0.09 22.01
N SER A 96 -0.07 1.08 22.82
CA SER A 96 0.54 1.30 24.13
C SER A 96 0.29 0.16 25.13
N GLY A 97 -0.94 -0.35 25.19
CA GLY A 97 -1.34 -1.45 26.05
C GLY A 97 -1.19 -2.83 25.42
N ASN A 98 -1.35 -2.97 24.09
CA ASN A 98 -1.32 -4.28 23.43
C ASN A 98 -0.88 -4.22 21.95
N SER A 99 0.38 -3.82 21.71
CA SER A 99 0.95 -3.69 20.36
C SER A 99 0.86 -4.96 19.50
N GLU A 100 0.92 -6.15 20.09
CA GLU A 100 0.78 -7.40 19.33
C GLU A 100 -0.65 -7.65 18.85
N ALA A 101 -1.68 -7.35 19.67
CA ALA A 101 -3.06 -7.41 19.19
C ALA A 101 -3.30 -6.39 18.06
N ALA A 102 -2.76 -5.18 18.18
CA ALA A 102 -2.81 -4.17 17.11
C ALA A 102 -2.11 -4.67 15.84
N ARG A 103 -0.93 -5.29 15.95
CA ARG A 103 -0.21 -5.88 14.81
C ARG A 103 -1.02 -6.97 14.10
N VAL A 104 -1.61 -7.88 14.86
CA VAL A 104 -2.44 -8.97 14.32
C VAL A 104 -3.69 -8.43 13.64
N ASN A 105 -4.34 -7.42 14.21
CA ASN A 105 -5.48 -6.73 13.59
C ASN A 105 -5.09 -6.12 12.24
N ILE A 106 -3.99 -5.36 12.19
CA ILE A 106 -3.48 -4.73 10.96
C ILE A 106 -3.21 -5.78 9.88
N ASN A 107 -2.50 -6.86 10.23
CA ASN A 107 -2.18 -7.92 9.27
C ASN A 107 -3.45 -8.62 8.75
N SER A 108 -4.42 -8.90 9.64
CA SER A 108 -5.67 -9.55 9.28
C SER A 108 -6.49 -8.69 8.32
N TRP A 109 -6.57 -7.39 8.59
CA TRP A 109 -7.27 -6.44 7.72
C TRP A 109 -6.62 -6.34 6.33
N VAL A 110 -5.28 -6.29 6.27
CA VAL A 110 -4.57 -6.31 4.98
C VAL A 110 -4.80 -7.61 4.23
N GLU A 111 -4.76 -8.75 4.93
CA GLU A 111 -5.00 -10.05 4.33
C GLU A 111 -6.42 -10.13 3.75
N GLU A 112 -7.43 -9.71 4.50
CA GLU A 112 -8.83 -9.67 4.04
C GLU A 112 -8.98 -8.78 2.81
N ARG A 113 -8.46 -7.54 2.88
CA ARG A 113 -8.56 -6.57 1.78
C ARG A 113 -7.87 -7.07 0.52
N THR A 114 -6.77 -7.79 0.68
CA THR A 114 -5.97 -8.35 -0.42
C THR A 114 -6.36 -9.77 -0.81
N GLN A 115 -7.55 -10.25 -0.41
CA GLN A 115 -8.08 -11.58 -0.77
C GLN A 115 -7.11 -12.72 -0.40
N GLY A 116 -6.45 -12.59 0.75
CA GLY A 116 -5.49 -13.59 1.26
C GLY A 116 -4.12 -13.55 0.61
N LYS A 117 -3.82 -12.57 -0.26
CA LYS A 117 -2.58 -12.54 -1.06
C LYS A 117 -1.40 -11.88 -0.36
N ILE A 118 -1.66 -10.87 0.48
CA ILE A 118 -0.63 -10.22 1.28
C ILE A 118 -0.90 -10.56 2.74
N LYS A 119 0.03 -11.31 3.34
CA LYS A 119 -0.01 -11.71 4.74
C LYS A 119 1.17 -11.12 5.47
N ASP A 120 1.03 -10.97 6.77
CA ASP A 120 2.11 -10.56 7.67
C ASP A 120 2.85 -9.28 7.21
N VAL A 121 2.09 -8.25 6.80
CA VAL A 121 2.67 -6.97 6.34
C VAL A 121 3.53 -6.32 7.43
N LEU A 122 3.17 -6.51 8.70
CA LEU A 122 3.97 -6.19 9.87
C LEU A 122 4.52 -7.47 10.49
N ALA A 123 5.83 -7.63 10.41
CA ALA A 123 6.55 -8.69 11.11
C ALA A 123 6.49 -8.48 12.64
N LYS A 124 6.68 -9.56 13.40
CA LYS A 124 6.76 -9.48 14.87
C LYS A 124 7.84 -8.50 15.31
N GLY A 125 7.54 -7.69 16.33
CA GLY A 125 8.47 -6.69 16.88
C GLY A 125 8.64 -5.42 16.04
N VAL A 126 7.94 -5.26 14.91
CA VAL A 126 7.95 -4.00 14.12
C VAL A 126 7.19 -2.89 14.84
N VAL A 127 6.16 -3.24 15.61
CA VAL A 127 5.38 -2.31 16.42
C VAL A 127 5.49 -2.67 17.90
N ASP A 128 5.48 -1.66 18.74
CA ASP A 128 5.70 -1.74 20.18
C ASP A 128 4.83 -0.73 20.93
N SER A 129 4.99 -0.65 22.26
CA SER A 129 4.24 0.27 23.11
C SER A 129 4.58 1.76 22.90
N LEU A 130 5.65 2.06 22.17
CA LEU A 130 6.04 3.43 21.78
C LEU A 130 5.47 3.82 20.42
N THR A 131 4.88 2.88 19.68
CA THR A 131 4.23 3.15 18.39
C THR A 131 3.02 4.06 18.58
N ARG A 132 2.90 5.09 17.75
CA ARG A 132 1.81 6.08 17.81
C ARG A 132 0.97 6.14 16.55
N LEU A 133 1.56 5.84 15.41
CA LEU A 133 0.92 5.91 14.12
C LEU A 133 1.57 4.91 13.17
N VAL A 134 0.76 4.16 12.45
CA VAL A 134 1.20 3.26 11.38
C VAL A 134 0.40 3.56 10.12
N LEU A 135 1.08 3.83 9.02
CA LEU A 135 0.48 3.93 7.70
C LEU A 135 0.69 2.63 6.94
N VAL A 136 -0.41 2.01 6.52
CA VAL A 136 -0.40 0.76 5.77
C VAL A 136 -0.81 1.03 4.33
N ASN A 137 0.01 0.55 3.39
CA ASN A 137 -0.29 0.53 1.96
C ASN A 137 0.03 -0.87 1.40
N ALA A 138 -1.00 -1.58 0.95
CA ALA A 138 -0.84 -2.88 0.30
C ALA A 138 -1.61 -2.91 -1.02
N ILE A 139 -1.00 -3.50 -2.05
CA ILE A 139 -1.53 -3.53 -3.41
C ILE A 139 -1.34 -4.91 -3.98
N TYR A 140 -2.44 -5.49 -4.44
CA TYR A 140 -2.41 -6.72 -5.20
C TYR A 140 -2.99 -6.45 -6.59
N PHE A 141 -2.26 -6.84 -7.63
CA PHE A 141 -2.71 -6.72 -9.01
C PHE A 141 -2.48 -8.04 -9.75
N LYS A 142 -3.51 -8.50 -10.46
CA LYS A 142 -3.47 -9.65 -11.35
C LYS A 142 -4.28 -9.35 -12.60
N GLY A 143 -3.59 -8.98 -13.67
CA GLY A 143 -4.17 -8.80 -14.99
C GLY A 143 -3.97 -10.00 -15.91
N ASN A 144 -4.79 -10.08 -16.94
CA ASN A 144 -4.54 -10.94 -18.09
C ASN A 144 -3.72 -10.19 -19.13
N TRP A 145 -2.78 -10.89 -19.77
CA TRP A 145 -2.09 -10.35 -20.93
C TRP A 145 -3.07 -10.17 -22.09
N ASN A 146 -2.98 -9.05 -22.82
CA ASN A 146 -3.77 -8.84 -24.04
C ASN A 146 -3.51 -9.94 -25.08
N LYS A 147 -2.25 -10.40 -25.17
CA LYS A 147 -1.86 -11.58 -25.94
C LYS A 147 -1.24 -12.61 -25.00
N LEU A 148 -1.95 -13.72 -24.80
CA LEU A 148 -1.52 -14.78 -23.88
C LEU A 148 -0.27 -15.52 -24.40
N PHE A 149 0.61 -15.88 -23.47
CA PHE A 149 1.70 -16.81 -23.74
C PHE A 149 1.15 -18.23 -23.89
N LYS A 150 1.65 -18.97 -24.89
CA LYS A 150 1.35 -20.39 -25.03
C LYS A 150 2.09 -21.14 -23.93
N GLU A 151 1.37 -21.89 -23.11
CA GLU A 151 1.96 -22.65 -21.99
C GLU A 151 3.06 -23.61 -22.46
N ILE A 152 2.82 -24.31 -23.58
CA ILE A 152 3.79 -25.22 -24.22
C ILE A 152 5.10 -24.54 -24.64
N ALA A 153 5.12 -23.22 -24.77
CA ALA A 153 6.33 -22.48 -25.11
C ALA A 153 7.12 -22.05 -23.86
N THR A 154 6.56 -22.23 -22.65
CA THR A 154 7.23 -21.94 -21.39
C THR A 154 8.05 -23.14 -20.96
N HIS A 155 9.36 -22.96 -20.84
CA HIS A 155 10.29 -23.99 -20.43
C HIS A 155 11.43 -23.37 -19.61
N ASP A 156 12.09 -24.19 -18.79
CA ASP A 156 13.19 -23.73 -17.95
C ASP A 156 14.36 -23.26 -18.83
N VAL A 157 14.78 -22.02 -18.60
CA VAL A 157 15.98 -21.41 -19.21
C VAL A 157 16.85 -20.80 -18.12
N GLN A 158 18.15 -20.68 -18.37
CA GLN A 158 19.07 -20.07 -17.41
C GLN A 158 18.77 -18.57 -17.23
N PHE A 159 18.60 -18.15 -15.98
CA PHE A 159 18.43 -16.73 -15.66
C PHE A 159 19.77 -16.13 -15.21
N LYS A 160 20.25 -15.12 -15.94
CA LYS A 160 21.46 -14.35 -15.61
C LYS A 160 21.09 -13.27 -14.61
N ILE A 161 21.39 -13.49 -13.32
CA ILE A 161 21.16 -12.49 -12.26
C ILE A 161 22.19 -11.38 -12.36
N THR A 162 23.44 -11.73 -12.65
CA THR A 162 24.53 -10.78 -12.89
C THR A 162 25.35 -11.20 -14.11
N LYS A 163 26.32 -10.39 -14.53
CA LYS A 163 27.25 -10.75 -15.62
C LYS A 163 28.01 -12.06 -15.35
N VAL A 164 28.14 -12.47 -14.09
CA VAL A 164 29.01 -13.59 -13.67
C VAL A 164 28.20 -14.75 -13.08
N THR A 165 26.99 -14.51 -12.58
CA THR A 165 26.19 -15.54 -11.88
C THR A 165 24.96 -15.95 -12.67
N LEU A 166 24.91 -17.24 -13.03
CA LEU A 166 23.73 -17.93 -13.55
C LEU A 166 23.02 -18.65 -12.39
N GLN A 167 21.71 -18.47 -12.26
CA GLN A 167 20.88 -19.39 -11.47
C GLN A 167 20.00 -20.22 -12.40
N GLN A 168 19.90 -21.51 -12.11
CA GLN A 168 18.82 -22.34 -12.63
C GLN A 168 17.52 -21.88 -11.96
N ASN A 169 16.50 -21.59 -12.77
CA ASN A 169 15.15 -21.33 -12.28
C ASN A 169 14.58 -22.62 -11.66
N ARG A 170 14.94 -22.92 -10.41
CA ARG A 170 14.27 -23.99 -9.65
C ARG A 170 12.90 -23.50 -9.23
N HIS A 171 11.90 -23.79 -10.05
CA HIS A 171 10.49 -23.96 -9.67
C HIS A 171 9.98 -22.99 -8.59
N ARG A 172 10.14 -21.67 -8.79
CA ARG A 172 9.34 -20.67 -8.06
C ARG A 172 8.16 -20.24 -8.93
N TYR A 173 7.31 -21.21 -9.27
CA TYR A 173 5.97 -20.93 -9.74
C TYR A 173 5.03 -21.25 -8.58
N ILE A 174 4.67 -20.23 -7.79
CA ILE A 174 3.66 -20.37 -6.74
C ILE A 174 2.30 -20.57 -7.45
N LYS A 175 1.64 -21.69 -7.16
CA LYS A 175 0.25 -21.96 -7.58
C LYS A 175 -0.71 -20.90 -7.03
#